data_AF-A0A8C4Q5I0-F1
#
_entry.id   AF-A0A8C4Q5I0-F1
#
_cell.length_a   1.000
_cell.length_b   1.000
_cell.length_c   1.000
_cell.angle_alpha   90.00
_cell.angle_beta   90.00
_cell.angle_gamma   90.00
#
_symmetry.space_group_name_H-M   'P 1'
#
loop_
_entity.id
_entity.type
_entity.pdbx_description
1 polymer ?
#
loop_
_entity_poly.entity_id
_entity_poly.type
_entity_poly.pdbx_seq_one_letter_code
_entity_poly.pdbx_strand_id
1 'polypeptide(L)'
;MASPFPGKHKAQNLCPMEPWSTREKLCLASSVQRSGDQNWASVIRAIQPYAEAGRPAGWFSQKHCASQYSLLLENTETPKRKRGERGEVVETTEDVIVEVLRKERIEELKKEIRDL
;
A
#
# COMPACT_ATOMS: atom_id res chain seq x y z
N MET A 1 2.32 -45.71 -6.00
CA MET A 1 1.50 -44.55 -5.60
C MET A 1 2.44 -43.44 -5.13
N ALA A 2 2.01 -42.18 -5.29
CA ALA A 2 2.67 -40.91 -4.95
C ALA A 2 3.63 -40.30 -6.00
N SER A 3 3.07 -39.56 -6.95
CA SER A 3 3.56 -38.19 -7.24
C SER A 3 2.79 -37.21 -6.34
N PRO A 4 3.34 -36.02 -5.99
CA PRO A 4 2.83 -34.83 -6.68
C PRO A 4 3.85 -33.70 -6.97
N PHE A 5 3.75 -33.21 -8.22
CA PHE A 5 3.89 -31.83 -8.72
C PHE A 5 5.20 -31.03 -8.56
N PRO A 6 5.81 -30.58 -9.68
CA PRO A 6 6.79 -29.50 -9.66
C PRO A 6 6.08 -28.14 -9.51
N GLY A 7 6.48 -27.37 -8.49
CA GLY A 7 6.04 -25.99 -8.27
C GLY A 7 6.49 -25.07 -9.41
N LYS A 8 5.59 -24.84 -10.37
CA LYS A 8 5.80 -23.89 -11.46
C LYS A 8 5.56 -22.48 -10.91
N HIS A 9 6.61 -21.81 -10.44
CA HIS A 9 6.56 -20.36 -10.23
C HIS A 9 6.61 -19.70 -11.62
N LYS A 10 5.45 -19.68 -12.28
CA LYS A 10 5.24 -18.89 -13.49
C LYS A 10 5.30 -17.43 -13.03
N ALA A 11 6.45 -16.79 -13.23
CA ALA A 11 6.56 -15.34 -13.24
C ALA A 11 5.51 -14.84 -14.25
N GLN A 12 4.39 -14.38 -13.73
CA GLN A 12 3.32 -13.83 -14.52
C GLN A 12 3.85 -12.50 -15.03
N ASN A 13 4.13 -12.45 -16.33
CA ASN A 13 4.47 -11.25 -17.10
C ASN A 13 3.92 -9.99 -16.42
N LEU A 14 4.82 -9.20 -15.85
CA LEU A 14 4.58 -7.81 -15.55
C LEU A 14 4.38 -7.11 -16.90
N CYS A 15 3.16 -7.16 -17.43
CA CYS A 15 2.65 -5.99 -18.13
C CYS A 15 2.99 -4.79 -17.23
N PRO A 16 3.46 -3.63 -17.74
CA PRO A 16 3.60 -2.44 -16.92
C PRO A 16 2.22 -2.07 -16.40
N MET A 17 1.81 -2.69 -15.29
CA MET A 17 0.60 -2.36 -14.58
C MET A 17 0.82 -0.93 -14.17
N GLU A 18 -0.04 -0.05 -14.67
CA GLU A 18 0.06 1.38 -14.43
C GLU A 18 0.34 1.66 -12.96
N PRO A 19 1.28 2.55 -12.63
CA PRO A 19 1.71 2.71 -11.24
C PRO A 19 0.54 3.08 -10.33
N TRP A 20 0.56 2.59 -9.09
CA TRP A 20 -0.37 3.04 -8.07
C TRP A 20 -0.16 4.54 -7.82
N SER A 21 -1.25 5.30 -7.85
CA SER A 21 -1.23 6.71 -7.49
C SER A 21 -0.96 6.89 -5.99
N THR A 22 -0.49 8.07 -5.61
CA THR A 22 -0.31 8.46 -4.19
C THR A 22 -1.60 8.30 -3.41
N ARG A 23 -2.73 8.67 -4.02
CA ARG A 23 -4.08 8.50 -3.45
C ARG A 23 -4.39 7.03 -3.16
N GLU A 24 -4.19 6.14 -4.12
CA GLU A 24 -4.49 4.71 -3.94
C GLU A 24 -3.56 4.06 -2.92
N LYS A 25 -2.25 4.41 -2.94
CA LYS A 25 -1.27 3.95 -1.94
C LYS A 25 -1.67 4.40 -0.53
N LEU A 26 -2.05 5.67 -0.37
CA LEU A 26 -2.49 6.22 0.91
C LEU A 26 -3.74 5.50 1.43
N CYS A 27 -4.74 5.33 0.58
CA CYS A 27 -5.97 4.62 0.94
C CYS A 27 -5.69 3.15 1.32
N LEU A 28 -4.79 2.46 0.60
CA LEU A 28 -4.34 1.11 0.94
C LEU A 28 -3.69 1.07 2.33
N ALA A 29 -2.67 1.89 2.56
CA ALA A 29 -1.94 1.93 3.83
C ALA A 29 -2.86 2.26 5.01
N SER A 30 -3.70 3.29 4.88
CA SER A 30 -4.66 3.67 5.93
C SER A 30 -5.73 2.60 6.18
N SER A 31 -6.14 1.85 5.15
CA SER A 31 -7.12 0.77 5.32
C SER A 31 -6.53 -0.44 6.02
N VAL A 32 -5.27 -0.78 5.72
CA VAL A 32 -4.52 -1.84 6.40
C VAL A 32 -4.25 -1.46 7.85
N GLN A 33 -3.81 -0.23 8.14
CA GLN A 33 -3.60 0.26 9.52
C GLN A 33 -4.88 0.15 10.37
N ARG A 34 -6.06 0.33 9.77
CA ARG A 34 -7.34 0.24 10.48
C ARG A 34 -7.84 -1.19 10.69
N SER A 35 -7.66 -2.06 9.71
CA SER A 35 -8.35 -3.36 9.64
C SER A 35 -7.42 -4.57 9.72
N GLY A 36 -6.10 -4.34 9.68
CA GLY A 36 -5.06 -5.36 9.56
C GLY A 36 -4.92 -5.91 8.13
N ASP A 37 -3.73 -6.45 7.85
CA ASP A 37 -3.37 -7.12 6.60
C ASP A 37 -3.89 -8.58 6.53
N GLN A 38 -4.52 -9.08 7.59
CA GLN A 38 -5.19 -10.39 7.61
C GLN A 38 -6.58 -10.36 6.94
N ASN A 39 -7.17 -9.17 6.74
CA ASN A 39 -8.50 -9.01 6.16
C ASN A 39 -8.50 -8.19 4.88
N TRP A 40 -7.80 -8.70 3.86
CA TRP A 40 -7.70 -8.06 2.55
C TRP A 40 -9.06 -7.77 1.90
N ALA A 41 -10.09 -8.57 2.15
CA ALA A 41 -11.42 -8.32 1.61
C ALA A 41 -12.02 -6.99 2.14
N SER A 42 -11.83 -6.69 3.42
CA SER A 42 -12.26 -5.40 4.00
C SER A 42 -11.43 -4.24 3.47
N VAL A 43 -10.11 -4.43 3.36
CA VAL A 43 -9.20 -3.44 2.77
C VAL A 43 -9.61 -3.10 1.34
N ILE A 44 -9.84 -4.11 0.49
CA ILE A 44 -10.25 -3.94 -0.91
C ILE A 44 -11.54 -3.13 -1.01
N ARG A 45 -12.58 -3.47 -0.21
CA ARG A 45 -13.84 -2.73 -0.20
C ARG A 45 -13.66 -1.27 0.22
N ALA A 46 -12.76 -1.01 1.17
CA ALA A 46 -12.49 0.35 1.64
C ALA A 46 -11.76 1.20 0.59
N ILE A 47 -10.87 0.60 -0.22
CA ILE A 47 -10.08 1.35 -1.23
C ILE A 47 -10.75 1.43 -2.60
N GLN A 48 -11.69 0.54 -2.92
CA GLN A 48 -12.41 0.52 -4.20
C GLN A 48 -12.97 1.89 -4.62
N PRO A 49 -13.61 2.70 -3.74
CA PRO A 49 -14.11 4.03 -4.09
C PRO A 49 -13.02 5.05 -4.47
N TYR A 50 -11.75 4.73 -4.20
CA TYR A 50 -10.61 5.60 -4.47
C TYR A 50 -9.80 5.16 -5.69
N ALA A 51 -10.29 4.19 -6.47
CA ALA A 51 -9.68 3.80 -7.74
C ALA A 51 -9.65 5.00 -8.70
N GLU A 52 -8.54 5.14 -9.42
CA GLU A 52 -8.47 6.09 -10.53
C GLU A 52 -9.41 5.70 -11.69
N ALA A 53 -9.79 6.68 -12.50
CA ALA A 53 -10.65 6.44 -13.65
C ALA A 53 -9.93 5.54 -14.68
N GLY A 54 -10.61 4.52 -15.19
CA GLY A 54 -10.05 3.58 -16.18
C GLY A 54 -9.30 2.38 -15.59
N ARG A 55 -9.25 2.22 -14.25
CA ARG A 55 -8.69 1.02 -13.63
C ARG A 55 -9.46 -0.25 -14.05
N PRO A 56 -8.76 -1.34 -14.42
CA PRO A 56 -9.40 -2.57 -14.88
C PRO A 56 -10.15 -3.30 -13.75
N ALA A 57 -11.11 -4.13 -14.12
CA ALA A 57 -11.77 -5.02 -13.16
C ALA A 57 -10.75 -5.93 -12.47
N GLY A 58 -10.80 -6.01 -11.13
CA GLY A 58 -9.82 -6.77 -10.35
C GLY A 58 -8.50 -6.03 -10.09
N TRP A 59 -8.41 -4.72 -10.39
CA TRP A 59 -7.28 -3.88 -10.00
C TRP A 59 -6.91 -4.06 -8.53
N PHE A 60 -7.90 -3.97 -7.64
CA PHE A 60 -7.74 -4.25 -6.21
C PHE A 60 -8.00 -5.72 -5.88
N SER A 61 -7.21 -6.63 -6.46
CA SER A 61 -7.20 -8.02 -6.01
C SER A 61 -6.39 -8.16 -4.71
N GLN A 62 -6.67 -9.19 -3.91
CA GLN A 62 -5.92 -9.47 -2.68
C GLN A 62 -4.41 -9.58 -2.94
N LYS A 63 -4.03 -10.32 -3.98
CA LYS A 63 -2.62 -10.47 -4.38
C LYS A 63 -1.98 -9.12 -4.70
N HIS A 64 -2.69 -8.26 -5.44
CA HIS A 64 -2.15 -6.98 -5.87
C HIS A 64 -2.04 -5.98 -4.70
N CYS A 65 -3.05 -5.92 -3.83
CA CYS A 65 -3.02 -5.09 -2.62
C CYS A 65 -1.91 -5.52 -1.66
N ALA A 66 -1.80 -6.83 -1.40
CA ALA A 66 -0.75 -7.38 -0.53
C ALA A 66 0.65 -7.08 -1.09
N SER A 67 0.88 -7.35 -2.38
CA SER A 67 2.15 -7.05 -3.03
C SER A 67 2.52 -5.58 -2.98
N GLN A 68 1.55 -4.68 -3.23
CA GLN A 68 1.78 -3.24 -3.16
C GLN A 68 2.09 -2.79 -1.74
N TYR A 69 1.40 -3.33 -0.74
CA TYR A 69 1.64 -3.00 0.66
C TYR A 69 3.01 -3.47 1.14
N SER A 70 3.44 -4.68 0.75
CA SER A 70 4.81 -5.16 1.00
C SER A 70 5.85 -4.21 0.40
N LEU A 71 5.64 -3.71 -0.82
CA LEU A 71 6.55 -2.73 -1.44
C LEU A 71 6.59 -1.40 -0.67
N LEU A 72 5.46 -0.95 -0.09
CA LEU A 72 5.43 0.25 0.75
C LEU A 72 6.24 0.06 2.04
N LEU A 73 6.15 -1.13 2.65
CA LEU A 73 6.96 -1.49 3.82
C LEU A 73 8.45 -1.55 3.50
N GLU A 74 8.83 -2.11 2.35
CA GLU A 74 10.23 -2.21 1.91
C GLU A 74 10.84 -0.84 1.59
N ASN A 75 10.08 0.05 0.93
CA ASN A 75 10.55 1.37 0.51
C ASN A 75 10.55 2.41 1.63
N THR A 76 9.82 2.17 2.71
CA THR A 76 9.77 3.10 3.85
C THR A 76 10.88 2.74 4.82
N GLU A 77 11.98 3.49 4.77
CA GLU A 77 13.07 3.34 5.73
C GLU A 77 12.53 3.58 7.15
N THR A 78 12.53 2.52 7.96
CA THR A 78 12.13 2.62 9.38
C THR A 78 13.00 3.67 10.06
N PRO A 79 12.43 4.66 10.77
CA PRO A 79 13.25 5.60 11.53
C PRO A 79 14.07 4.82 12.55
N LYS A 80 15.39 4.74 12.32
CA LYS A 80 16.33 4.11 13.25
C LYS A 80 16.16 4.79 14.61
N ARG A 81 15.56 4.06 15.56
CA ARG A 81 15.38 4.44 16.97
C ARG A 81 16.56 5.27 17.47
N LYS A 82 16.33 6.56 17.73
CA LYS A 82 17.12 7.26 18.75
C LYS A 82 16.63 6.74 20.10
N ARG A 83 17.53 6.06 20.83
CA ARG A 83 17.31 5.65 22.22
C ARG A 83 17.11 6.91 23.07
N GLY A 84 15.87 7.28 23.32
CA GLY A 84 15.43 8.36 24.20
C GLY A 84 14.39 7.86 25.20
N GLU A 85 14.46 8.36 26.42
CA GLU A 85 13.79 7.87 27.62
C GLU A 85 12.26 8.12 27.64
N ARG A 86 11.52 7.19 28.26
CA ARG A 86 10.14 7.30 28.82
C ARG A 86 8.96 7.29 27.84
N GLY A 87 8.31 6.12 27.73
CA GLY A 87 6.85 6.02 27.52
C GLY A 87 6.29 6.58 26.20
N GLU A 88 7.14 6.81 25.20
CA GLU A 88 6.74 7.31 23.89
C GLU A 88 6.13 6.19 23.06
N VAL A 89 4.95 6.45 22.47
CA VAL A 89 4.33 5.56 21.48
C VAL A 89 5.34 5.43 20.34
N VAL A 90 5.94 4.24 20.20
CA VAL A 90 6.84 3.97 19.09
C VAL A 90 5.99 4.01 17.83
N GLU A 91 6.16 5.06 17.03
CA GLU A 91 5.61 5.10 15.67
C GLU A 91 6.04 3.83 14.94
N THR A 92 5.07 3.04 14.50
CA THR A 92 5.31 1.85 13.73
C THR A 92 5.68 2.24 12.30
N THR A 93 6.33 1.34 11.56
CA THR A 93 6.59 1.54 10.12
C THR A 93 5.30 1.86 9.34
N GLU A 94 4.17 1.29 9.77
CA GLU A 94 2.86 1.54 9.17
C GLU A 94 2.40 2.99 9.38
N ASP A 95 2.64 3.57 10.55
CA ASP A 95 2.37 4.99 10.84
C ASP A 95 3.22 5.90 9.95
N VAL A 96 4.50 5.57 9.78
CA VAL A 96 5.42 6.32 8.93
C VAL A 96 4.98 6.29 7.46
N ILE A 97 4.57 5.13 6.94
CA ILE A 97 4.05 5.01 5.57
C ILE A 97 2.87 5.97 5.36
N VAL A 98 1.89 5.95 6.27
CA VAL A 98 0.67 6.78 6.15
C VAL A 98 1.02 8.26 6.22
N GLU A 99 1.91 8.67 7.12
CA GLU A 99 2.31 10.07 7.25
C GLU A 99 3.10 10.58 6.04
N VAL A 100 3.99 9.78 5.47
CA VAL A 100 4.72 10.13 4.23
C VAL A 100 3.75 10.31 3.07
N LEU A 101 2.89 9.32 2.82
CA LEU A 101 1.91 9.37 1.72
C LEU A 101 0.88 10.49 1.90
N ARG A 102 0.50 10.80 3.14
CA ARG A 102 -0.39 11.93 3.45
C ARG A 102 0.26 13.26 3.08
N LYS A 103 1.54 13.46 3.43
CA LYS A 103 2.29 14.67 3.07
C LYS A 103 2.39 14.83 1.56
N GLU A 104 2.78 13.76 0.86
CA GLU A 104 2.86 13.73 -0.60
C GLU A 104 1.49 14.09 -1.24
N ARG A 105 0.40 13.50 -0.75
CA ARG A 105 -0.94 13.82 -1.28
C ARG A 105 -1.37 15.27 -1.02
N ILE A 106 -1.01 15.83 0.14
CA ILE A 106 -1.28 17.24 0.44
C ILE A 106 -0.49 18.15 -0.51
N GLU A 107 0.76 17.82 -0.80
CA GLU A 107 1.59 18.59 -1.73
C GLU A 107 1.07 18.52 -3.17
N GLU A 108 0.65 17.34 -3.64
CA GLU A 108 -0.04 17.17 -4.93
C GLU A 108 -1.27 18.08 -5.02
N LEU A 109 -2.17 18.01 -4.04
CA LEU A 109 -3.40 18.81 -4.01
C LEU A 109 -3.10 20.32 -3.96
N LYS A 110 -2.10 20.73 -3.17
CA LYS A 110 -1.67 22.15 -3.11
C LYS A 110 -1.14 22.64 -4.45
N LYS A 111 -0.46 21.77 -5.21
CA LYS A 111 0.05 22.10 -6.54
C LYS A 111 -1.11 22.18 -7.55
N GLU A 112 -2.00 21.19 -7.57
CA GLU A 112 -3.20 21.21 -8.41
C GLU A 112 -4.01 22.50 -8.20
N ILE A 113 -4.25 22.90 -6.94
CA ILE A 113 -4.97 24.15 -6.64
C ILE A 113 -4.23 25.41 -7.11
N ARG A 114 -2.89 25.41 -7.06
CA ARG A 114 -2.07 26.54 -7.50
C ARG A 114 -2.07 26.69 -9.02
N ASP A 115 -2.12 25.56 -9.72
CA ASP A 115 -2.04 25.49 -11.18
C ASP A 115 -3.42 25.62 -11.86
N LEU A 116 -4.51 25.77 -11.08
CA LEU A 116 -5.87 26.13 -11.53
C LEU A 116 -6.02 27.64 -11.70
#